data_AF-A0A0S9M4C4-F1
#
_entry.id   AF-A0A0S9M4C4-F1
#
_cell.length_a   1.000
_cell.length_b   1.000
_cell.length_c   1.000
_cell.angle_alpha   90.00
_cell.angle_beta   90.00
_cell.angle_gamma   90.00
#
_symmetry.space_group_name_H-M   'P 1'
#
loop_
_entity.id
_entity.type
_entity.pdbx_description
1 polymer ?
#
loop_
_entity_poly.entity_id
_entity_poly.type
_entity_poly.pdbx_seq_one_letter_code
_entity_poly.pdbx_strand_id
1 'polypeptide(L)'
;MRRQDIQLLALARQGDAAARSEAGRRYLVGGDGFPRHVATGMEYLSHPSVRDRIETARTIAESLPLQDLLQLQQDEALRKAAGAGSLLAQFKLGVWLCLQHSRVDAGVAWLEAAATGGHVEARQAVAALRQARAADALAAMLRAVSGSAAVDVAQVATMAARQAREGGSLDLLLDCVHVALLLAPRLTHGLSDLVVAAVLLAEREGSELRGLLPEQVEASLEMAIARGERDAACLLGRALCGIAHSGLAPARLATGSNMRKGVALLLRAADGGRDDAWLDLYAMHSDHRLSVSNPQLARFFLEKAATLGQAEAQRKLGALALRAATTLAESEQAIGWLHAAAAQDDAHAQRLLQSLVLPVAGDEATARSAIEQLRQSDPWLAMRLTLARDFGLTKLEALSVDPAEGRRPWGLLVGRNPFITQARLSAPRAVPALTAQAAQNLARAASFFEQSRGDSNAFEGDLRRRSVRQRRAFERLGLSEDLFFAEASSTQLESFRLGPKWAFRAKKPLELALAS
;
A
#
# COMPACT_ATOMS: atom_id res chain seq x y z
N MET A 1 46.00 -40.19 -19.02
CA MET A 1 46.52 -39.04 -19.79
C MET A 1 47.56 -39.52 -20.77
N ARG A 2 47.49 -39.08 -22.04
CA ARG A 2 48.48 -39.37 -23.07
C ARG A 2 49.72 -38.49 -22.87
N ARG A 3 50.88 -38.87 -23.41
CA ARG A 3 52.15 -38.10 -23.29
C ARG A 3 52.01 -36.66 -23.79
N GLN A 4 51.20 -36.45 -24.82
CA GLN A 4 50.88 -35.14 -25.40
C GLN A 4 50.08 -34.25 -24.43
N ASP A 5 49.21 -34.82 -23.59
CA ASP A 5 48.40 -34.07 -22.60
C ASP A 5 49.28 -33.53 -21.46
N ILE A 6 50.27 -34.32 -21.04
CA ILE A 6 51.25 -33.91 -20.02
C ILE A 6 52.13 -32.78 -20.56
N GLN A 7 52.53 -32.87 -21.83
CA GLN A 7 53.32 -31.84 -22.49
C GLN A 7 52.52 -30.54 -22.67
N LEU A 8 51.24 -30.62 -23.02
CA LEU A 8 50.34 -29.46 -23.09
C LEU A 8 50.23 -28.75 -21.73
N LEU A 9 50.04 -29.49 -20.64
CA LEU A 9 49.98 -28.93 -19.29
C LEU A 9 51.31 -28.32 -18.85
N ALA A 10 52.44 -28.92 -19.23
CA ALA A 10 53.77 -28.37 -18.95
C ALA A 10 53.98 -27.03 -19.68
N LEU A 11 53.64 -26.95 -20.97
CA LEU A 11 53.71 -25.72 -21.77
C LEU A 11 52.76 -24.64 -21.25
N ALA A 12 51.55 -25.04 -20.85
CA ALA A 12 50.60 -24.13 -20.22
C ALA A 12 51.17 -23.57 -18.91
N ARG A 13 51.79 -24.39 -18.05
CA ARG A 13 52.45 -23.90 -16.83
C ARG A 13 53.64 -22.98 -17.12
N GLN A 14 54.39 -23.24 -18.18
CA GLN A 14 55.53 -22.44 -18.63
C GLN A 14 55.15 -21.09 -19.25
N GLY A 15 53.85 -20.81 -19.46
CA GLY A 15 53.38 -19.50 -19.92
C GLY A 15 52.92 -19.44 -21.37
N ASP A 16 52.95 -20.56 -22.11
CA ASP A 16 52.46 -20.60 -23.48
C ASP A 16 50.95 -20.34 -23.52
N ALA A 17 50.58 -19.23 -24.16
CA ALA A 17 49.20 -18.79 -24.24
C ALA A 17 48.31 -19.69 -25.10
N ALA A 18 48.84 -20.29 -26.17
CA ALA A 18 48.08 -21.24 -26.99
C ALA A 18 47.84 -22.55 -26.22
N ALA A 19 48.86 -23.04 -25.51
CA ALA A 19 48.74 -24.22 -24.66
C ALA A 19 47.76 -24.00 -23.50
N ARG A 20 47.73 -22.79 -22.91
CA ARG A 20 46.75 -22.41 -21.87
C ARG A 20 45.32 -22.38 -22.40
N SER A 21 45.08 -21.76 -23.54
CA SER A 21 43.73 -21.72 -24.15
C SER A 21 43.23 -23.14 -24.46
N GLU A 22 44.09 -24.00 -25.01
CA GLU A 22 43.73 -25.38 -25.34
C GLU A 22 43.53 -26.25 -24.08
N ALA A 23 44.37 -26.12 -23.05
CA ALA A 23 44.18 -26.80 -21.78
C ALA A 23 42.85 -26.39 -21.12
N GLY A 24 42.56 -25.09 -21.10
CA GLY A 24 41.30 -24.55 -20.61
C GLY A 24 40.09 -25.13 -21.34
N ARG A 25 40.12 -25.12 -22.69
CA ARG A 25 39.08 -25.72 -23.54
C ARG A 25 38.81 -27.19 -23.18
N ARG A 26 39.85 -28.00 -23.03
CA ARG A 26 39.71 -29.43 -22.71
C ARG A 26 39.07 -29.68 -21.35
N TYR A 27 39.41 -28.88 -20.34
CA TYR A 27 38.75 -28.93 -19.04
C TYR A 27 37.27 -28.48 -19.10
N LEU A 28 36.92 -27.51 -19.95
CA LEU A 28 35.53 -27.05 -20.11
C LEU A 28 34.64 -28.12 -20.78
N VAL A 29 35.11 -28.71 -21.89
CA VAL A 29 34.35 -29.69 -22.67
C VAL A 29 34.30 -31.05 -21.97
N GLY A 30 35.42 -31.49 -21.39
CA GLY A 30 35.60 -32.84 -20.89
C GLY A 30 35.75 -33.84 -22.03
N GLY A 31 36.87 -34.56 -22.05
CA GLY A 31 37.24 -35.42 -23.17
C GLY A 31 38.74 -35.51 -23.35
N ASP A 32 39.19 -36.39 -24.24
CA ASP A 32 40.59 -36.54 -24.62
C ASP A 32 41.59 -36.85 -23.48
N GLY A 33 41.12 -37.33 -22.33
CA GLY A 33 41.93 -37.61 -21.15
C GLY A 33 41.88 -36.54 -20.06
N PHE A 34 41.05 -35.50 -20.23
CA PHE A 34 40.74 -34.48 -19.24
C PHE A 34 39.34 -34.69 -18.64
N PRO A 35 39.19 -34.62 -17.30
CA PRO A 35 37.87 -34.58 -16.69
C PRO A 35 37.17 -33.25 -17.01
N ARG A 36 35.85 -33.28 -17.17
CA ARG A 36 35.05 -32.05 -17.27
C ARG A 36 35.11 -31.33 -15.92
N HIS A 37 35.81 -30.20 -15.85
CA HIS A 37 35.97 -29.41 -14.64
C HIS A 37 35.98 -27.91 -14.96
N VAL A 38 34.79 -27.31 -14.92
CA VAL A 38 34.55 -25.93 -15.38
C VAL A 38 35.41 -24.91 -14.63
N ALA A 39 35.53 -25.03 -13.30
CA ALA A 39 36.32 -24.11 -12.49
C ALA A 39 37.80 -24.08 -12.91
N THR A 40 38.41 -25.25 -13.13
CA THR A 40 39.81 -25.33 -13.59
C THR A 40 39.95 -24.84 -15.02
N GLY A 41 39.00 -25.14 -15.90
CA GLY A 41 38.99 -24.59 -17.26
C GLY A 41 38.98 -23.05 -17.26
N MET A 42 38.13 -22.45 -16.42
CA MET A 42 38.05 -21.00 -16.26
C MET A 42 39.31 -20.40 -15.62
N GLU A 43 39.99 -21.10 -14.73
CA GLU A 43 41.26 -20.66 -14.14
C GLU A 43 42.35 -20.50 -15.23
N TYR A 44 42.47 -21.46 -16.15
CA TYR A 44 43.40 -21.33 -17.28
C TYR A 44 43.02 -20.18 -18.23
N LEU A 45 41.72 -19.98 -18.49
CA LEU A 45 41.23 -19.00 -19.47
C LEU A 45 41.12 -17.57 -18.93
N SER A 46 41.08 -17.40 -17.60
CA SER A 46 41.08 -16.09 -16.93
C SER A 46 42.48 -15.49 -16.76
N HIS A 47 43.53 -16.23 -17.08
CA HIS A 47 44.90 -15.75 -16.94
C HIS A 47 45.18 -14.54 -17.86
N PRO A 48 45.90 -13.49 -17.40
CA PRO A 48 46.21 -12.27 -18.18
C PRO A 48 46.75 -12.50 -19.60
N SER A 49 47.55 -13.55 -19.80
CA SER A 49 48.13 -13.92 -21.11
C SER A 49 47.12 -14.30 -22.18
N VAL A 50 45.91 -14.71 -21.79
CA VAL A 50 44.88 -15.26 -22.69
C VAL A 50 43.52 -14.62 -22.53
N ARG A 51 43.22 -13.99 -21.37
CA ARG A 51 41.89 -13.48 -21.02
C ARG A 51 41.31 -12.49 -22.05
N ASP A 52 42.18 -11.66 -22.64
CA ASP A 52 41.77 -10.56 -23.52
C ASP A 52 41.68 -11.00 -25.00
N ARG A 53 42.01 -12.25 -25.31
CA ARG A 53 42.01 -12.79 -26.68
C ARG A 53 40.59 -13.17 -27.13
N ILE A 54 40.30 -12.91 -28.42
CA ILE A 54 39.01 -13.25 -29.02
C ILE A 54 38.80 -14.77 -29.07
N GLU A 55 39.86 -15.54 -29.31
CA GLU A 55 39.81 -17.01 -29.35
C GLU A 55 39.42 -17.60 -27.99
N THR A 56 39.88 -16.99 -26.91
CA THR A 56 39.51 -17.36 -25.53
C THR A 56 38.03 -17.09 -25.29
N ALA A 57 37.55 -15.91 -25.67
CA ALA A 57 36.13 -15.58 -25.56
C ALA A 57 35.25 -16.56 -26.35
N ARG A 58 35.64 -16.90 -27.58
CA ARG A 58 34.95 -17.92 -28.40
C ARG A 58 34.95 -19.29 -27.73
N THR A 59 36.10 -19.72 -27.22
CA THR A 59 36.25 -21.00 -26.53
C THR A 59 35.30 -21.10 -25.33
N ILE A 60 35.24 -20.06 -24.49
CA ILE A 60 34.34 -20.00 -23.34
C ILE A 60 32.88 -20.06 -23.82
N ALA A 61 32.48 -19.18 -24.75
CA ALA A 61 31.11 -19.05 -25.22
C ALA A 61 30.60 -20.29 -25.97
N GLU A 62 31.46 -21.01 -26.69
CA GLU A 62 31.09 -22.21 -27.44
C GLU A 62 31.04 -23.45 -26.54
N SER A 63 31.94 -23.55 -25.55
CA SER A 63 32.07 -24.75 -24.71
C SER A 63 31.07 -24.82 -23.55
N LEU A 64 30.59 -23.68 -23.05
CA LEU A 64 29.66 -23.63 -21.92
C LEU A 64 28.24 -23.28 -22.35
N PRO A 65 27.20 -23.92 -21.81
CA PRO A 65 25.82 -23.54 -22.08
C PRO A 65 25.51 -22.16 -21.48
N LEU A 66 24.44 -21.52 -21.95
CA LEU A 66 24.13 -20.12 -21.61
C LEU A 66 23.95 -19.90 -20.10
N GLN A 67 23.25 -20.78 -19.40
CA GLN A 67 23.05 -20.69 -17.95
C GLN A 67 24.37 -20.68 -17.17
N ASP A 68 25.36 -21.46 -17.60
CA ASP A 68 26.68 -21.53 -16.95
C ASP A 68 27.46 -20.24 -17.21
N LEU A 69 27.38 -19.70 -18.43
CA LEU A 69 28.00 -18.41 -18.78
C LEU A 69 27.45 -17.28 -17.90
N LEU A 70 26.13 -17.23 -17.71
CA LEU A 70 25.48 -16.23 -16.87
C LEU A 70 25.84 -16.40 -15.40
N GLN A 71 25.87 -17.64 -14.89
CA GLN A 71 26.25 -17.93 -13.51
C GLN A 71 27.71 -17.55 -13.21
N LEU A 72 28.61 -17.73 -14.20
CA LEU A 72 30.02 -17.36 -14.12
C LEU A 72 30.30 -15.89 -14.51
N GLN A 73 29.26 -15.09 -14.75
CA GLN A 73 29.34 -13.67 -15.14
C GLN A 73 30.19 -13.43 -16.40
N GLN A 74 30.11 -14.33 -17.38
CA GLN A 74 30.87 -14.30 -18.64
C GLN A 74 30.14 -13.55 -19.77
N ASP A 75 29.36 -12.51 -19.44
CA ASP A 75 28.62 -11.71 -20.43
C ASP A 75 29.53 -11.04 -21.47
N GLU A 76 30.72 -10.59 -21.04
CA GLU A 76 31.68 -9.93 -21.94
C GLU A 76 32.28 -10.93 -22.94
N ALA A 77 32.64 -12.13 -22.48
CA ALA A 77 33.15 -13.19 -23.34
C ALA A 77 32.09 -13.61 -24.38
N LEU A 78 30.83 -13.73 -23.96
CA LEU A 78 29.72 -14.03 -24.86
C LEU A 78 29.54 -12.95 -25.93
N ARG A 79 29.58 -11.66 -25.56
CA ARG A 79 29.48 -10.55 -26.51
C ARG A 79 30.66 -10.48 -27.48
N LYS A 80 31.89 -10.66 -26.98
CA LYS A 80 33.11 -10.70 -27.82
C LYS A 80 33.04 -11.84 -28.83
N ALA A 81 32.62 -13.03 -28.41
CA ALA A 81 32.49 -14.19 -29.29
C ALA A 81 31.39 -13.99 -30.36
N ALA A 82 30.25 -13.41 -29.98
CA ALA A 82 29.17 -13.09 -30.92
C ALA A 82 29.60 -12.03 -31.96
N GLY A 83 30.30 -10.98 -31.53
CA GLY A 83 30.88 -9.95 -32.39
C GLY A 83 31.97 -10.49 -33.34
N ALA A 84 32.68 -11.55 -32.92
CA ALA A 84 33.66 -12.25 -33.72
C ALA A 84 33.06 -13.30 -34.69
N GLY A 85 31.72 -13.36 -34.81
CA GLY A 85 31.03 -14.22 -35.77
C GLY A 85 30.75 -15.65 -35.32
N SER A 86 30.88 -15.98 -34.03
CA SER A 86 30.50 -17.31 -33.54
C SER A 86 28.97 -17.46 -33.53
N LEU A 87 28.44 -18.31 -34.42
CA LEU A 87 26.99 -18.51 -34.58
C LEU A 87 26.31 -18.98 -33.29
N LEU A 88 26.97 -19.86 -32.54
CA LEU A 88 26.47 -20.37 -31.26
C LEU A 88 26.44 -19.27 -30.19
N ALA A 89 27.46 -18.41 -30.15
CA ALA A 89 27.50 -17.26 -29.25
C ALA A 89 26.43 -16.22 -29.62
N GLN A 90 26.23 -15.96 -30.91
CA GLN A 90 25.16 -15.08 -31.41
C GLN A 90 23.78 -15.61 -31.02
N PHE A 91 23.55 -16.92 -31.16
CA PHE A 91 22.32 -17.57 -30.72
C PHE A 91 22.10 -17.41 -29.20
N LYS A 92 23.07 -17.78 -28.37
CA LYS A 92 23.00 -17.66 -26.90
C LYS A 92 22.77 -16.21 -26.45
N LEU A 93 23.50 -15.26 -27.05
CA LEU A 93 23.34 -13.84 -26.76
C LEU A 93 21.97 -13.32 -27.19
N GLY A 94 21.49 -13.74 -28.36
CA GLY A 94 20.17 -13.39 -28.87
C GLY A 94 19.06 -13.84 -27.92
N VAL A 95 19.09 -15.10 -27.47
CA VAL A 95 18.14 -15.64 -26.50
C VAL A 95 18.16 -14.84 -25.19
N TRP A 96 19.36 -14.55 -24.66
CA TRP A 96 19.49 -13.78 -23.41
C TRP A 96 18.94 -12.36 -23.52
N LEU A 97 19.22 -11.67 -24.62
CA LEU A 97 18.76 -10.30 -24.83
C LEU A 97 17.25 -10.20 -25.08
N CYS A 98 16.63 -11.22 -25.71
CA CYS A 98 15.17 -11.29 -25.84
C CYS A 98 14.45 -11.41 -24.49
N LEU A 99 15.12 -11.93 -23.45
CA LEU A 99 14.63 -11.99 -22.07
C LEU A 99 14.90 -10.69 -21.29
N GLN A 100 15.31 -9.61 -21.96
CA GLN A 100 15.52 -8.30 -21.38
C GLN A 100 14.68 -7.27 -22.13
N HIS A 101 13.67 -6.69 -21.47
CA HIS A 101 12.65 -5.84 -22.11
C HIS A 101 13.24 -4.68 -22.93
N SER A 102 14.34 -4.08 -22.48
CA SER A 102 15.00 -2.96 -23.17
C SER A 102 15.87 -3.38 -24.37
N ARG A 103 16.01 -4.68 -24.64
CA ARG A 103 16.97 -5.20 -25.63
C ARG A 103 16.39 -6.28 -26.55
N VAL A 104 15.06 -6.41 -26.61
CA VAL A 104 14.39 -7.41 -27.45
C VAL A 104 14.82 -7.29 -28.91
N ASP A 105 14.78 -6.08 -29.49
CA ASP A 105 15.18 -5.87 -30.90
C ASP A 105 16.63 -6.25 -31.16
N ALA A 106 17.53 -5.92 -30.22
CA ALA A 106 18.93 -6.32 -30.30
C ALA A 106 19.09 -7.85 -30.21
N GLY A 107 18.29 -8.50 -29.37
CA GLY A 107 18.25 -9.96 -29.27
C GLY A 107 17.79 -10.62 -30.57
N VAL A 108 16.69 -10.12 -31.16
CA VAL A 108 16.17 -10.58 -32.44
C VAL A 108 17.22 -10.41 -33.54
N ALA A 109 17.91 -9.28 -33.61
CA ALA A 109 18.97 -9.05 -34.59
C ALA A 109 20.11 -10.08 -34.50
N TRP A 110 20.52 -10.48 -33.28
CA TRP A 110 21.52 -11.53 -33.09
C TRP A 110 21.01 -12.92 -33.50
N LEU A 111 19.74 -13.23 -33.23
CA LEU A 111 19.12 -14.46 -33.69
C LEU A 111 19.04 -14.53 -35.22
N GLU A 112 18.71 -13.41 -35.89
CA GLU A 112 18.70 -13.31 -37.35
C GLU A 112 20.10 -13.46 -37.95
N ALA A 113 21.12 -12.84 -37.35
CA ALA A 113 22.52 -13.03 -37.74
C ALA A 113 22.95 -14.50 -37.65
N ALA A 114 22.62 -15.18 -36.55
CA ALA A 114 22.91 -16.61 -36.40
C ALA A 114 22.12 -17.47 -37.41
N ALA A 115 20.86 -17.13 -37.67
CA ALA A 115 19.99 -17.86 -38.61
C ALA A 115 20.45 -17.74 -40.07
N THR A 116 20.88 -16.54 -40.48
CA THR A 116 21.46 -16.28 -41.81
C THR A 116 22.82 -16.97 -41.98
N GLY A 117 23.60 -17.06 -40.89
CA GLY A 117 24.82 -17.87 -40.83
C GLY A 117 24.60 -19.39 -40.82
N GLY A 118 23.35 -19.87 -40.76
CA GLY A 118 23.01 -21.29 -40.87
C GLY A 118 22.70 -22.01 -39.54
N HIS A 119 22.64 -21.30 -38.41
CA HIS A 119 22.28 -21.91 -37.12
C HIS A 119 20.80 -22.35 -37.10
N VAL A 120 20.55 -23.65 -36.96
CA VAL A 120 19.21 -24.25 -37.10
C VAL A 120 18.25 -23.76 -36.02
N GLU A 121 18.67 -23.79 -34.75
CA GLU A 121 17.83 -23.39 -33.62
C GLU A 121 17.52 -21.88 -33.64
N ALA A 122 18.46 -21.08 -34.17
CA ALA A 122 18.23 -19.64 -34.32
C ALA A 122 17.19 -19.36 -35.41
N ARG A 123 17.22 -20.12 -36.51
CA ARG A 123 16.20 -20.05 -37.56
C ARG A 123 14.82 -20.45 -37.03
N GLN A 124 14.75 -21.48 -36.20
CA GLN A 124 13.50 -21.89 -35.53
C GLN A 124 12.98 -20.80 -34.59
N ALA A 125 13.85 -20.20 -33.78
CA ALA A 125 13.50 -19.09 -32.90
C ALA A 125 12.94 -17.87 -33.68
N VAL A 126 13.62 -17.45 -34.74
CA VAL A 126 13.17 -16.33 -35.60
C VAL A 126 11.85 -16.66 -36.29
N ALA A 127 11.68 -17.88 -36.79
CA ALA A 127 10.41 -18.31 -37.39
C ALA A 127 9.26 -18.25 -36.39
N ALA A 128 9.48 -18.72 -35.16
CA ALA A 128 8.48 -18.66 -34.09
C ALA A 128 8.12 -17.22 -33.71
N LEU A 129 9.10 -16.33 -33.59
CA LEU A 129 8.88 -14.90 -33.34
C LEU A 129 8.01 -14.24 -34.40
N ARG A 130 8.21 -14.57 -35.69
CA ARG A 130 7.45 -13.98 -36.81
C ARG A 130 6.02 -14.51 -36.93
N GLN A 131 5.78 -15.74 -36.49
CA GLN A 131 4.47 -16.40 -36.59
C GLN A 131 3.57 -16.13 -35.38
N ALA A 132 4.15 -15.87 -34.22
CA ALA A 132 3.41 -15.62 -33.00
C ALA A 132 2.81 -14.21 -32.96
N ARG A 133 1.72 -14.05 -32.21
CA ARG A 133 1.22 -12.72 -31.84
C ARG A 133 2.24 -12.04 -30.94
N ALA A 134 2.30 -10.71 -30.97
CA ALA A 134 3.26 -9.93 -30.18
C ALA A 134 3.27 -10.32 -28.68
N ALA A 135 2.09 -10.57 -28.09
CA ALA A 135 1.95 -10.97 -26.69
C ALA A 135 2.54 -12.35 -26.36
N ASP A 136 2.61 -13.27 -27.33
CA ASP A 136 3.07 -14.65 -27.13
C ASP A 136 4.45 -14.91 -27.77
N ALA A 137 5.05 -13.89 -28.40
CA ALA A 137 6.24 -14.04 -29.24
C ALA A 137 7.43 -14.62 -28.45
N LEU A 138 7.69 -14.10 -27.25
CA LEU A 138 8.76 -14.58 -26.37
C LEU A 138 8.54 -16.04 -25.96
N ALA A 139 7.31 -16.40 -25.56
CA ALA A 139 6.97 -17.76 -25.15
C ALA A 139 7.04 -18.75 -26.32
N ALA A 140 6.69 -18.34 -27.54
CA ALA A 140 6.80 -19.15 -28.74
C ALA A 140 8.27 -19.37 -29.14
N MET A 141 9.09 -18.31 -29.10
CA MET A 141 10.52 -18.38 -29.36
C MET A 141 11.22 -19.37 -28.41
N LEU A 142 10.96 -19.25 -27.11
CA LEU A 142 11.61 -20.05 -26.08
C LEU A 142 11.16 -21.52 -26.12
N ARG A 143 9.90 -21.79 -26.49
CA ARG A 143 9.42 -23.15 -26.79
C ARG A 143 10.11 -23.76 -28.00
N ALA A 144 10.38 -22.98 -29.05
CA ALA A 144 11.04 -23.49 -30.26
C ALA A 144 12.47 -23.98 -29.98
N VAL A 145 13.11 -23.48 -28.93
CA VAL A 145 14.52 -23.79 -28.58
C VAL A 145 14.65 -24.58 -27.28
N SER A 146 13.55 -25.06 -26.68
CA SER A 146 13.56 -25.74 -25.38
C SER A 146 14.34 -27.07 -25.36
N GLY A 147 14.59 -27.67 -26.54
CA GLY A 147 15.38 -28.88 -26.69
C GLY A 147 16.89 -28.64 -26.92
N SER A 148 17.34 -27.38 -26.93
CA SER A 148 18.74 -27.05 -27.22
C SER A 148 19.66 -27.49 -26.08
N ALA A 149 20.76 -28.18 -26.41
CA ALA A 149 21.81 -28.48 -25.44
C ALA A 149 22.62 -27.23 -25.04
N ALA A 150 22.52 -26.16 -25.83
CA ALA A 150 23.27 -24.93 -25.61
C ALA A 150 22.60 -23.98 -24.61
N VAL A 151 21.30 -24.15 -24.36
CA VAL A 151 20.48 -23.27 -23.52
C VAL A 151 19.47 -24.08 -22.72
N ASP A 152 19.63 -24.13 -21.39
CA ASP A 152 18.52 -24.52 -20.51
C ASP A 152 17.57 -23.34 -20.38
N VAL A 153 16.53 -23.36 -21.21
CA VAL A 153 15.58 -22.25 -21.31
C VAL A 153 14.86 -21.97 -19.99
N ALA A 154 14.52 -23.00 -19.23
CA ALA A 154 13.82 -22.83 -17.95
C ALA A 154 14.74 -22.16 -16.91
N GLN A 155 15.99 -22.59 -16.83
CA GLN A 155 16.97 -21.99 -15.93
C GLN A 155 17.29 -20.54 -16.34
N VAL A 156 17.51 -20.28 -17.63
CA VAL A 156 17.79 -18.92 -18.13
C VAL A 156 16.61 -17.99 -17.91
N ALA A 157 15.37 -18.43 -18.16
CA ALA A 157 14.16 -17.65 -17.86
C ALA A 157 14.03 -17.36 -16.35
N THR A 158 14.39 -18.31 -15.48
CA THR A 158 14.41 -18.10 -14.03
C THR A 158 15.46 -17.05 -13.63
N MET A 159 16.63 -17.03 -14.27
CA MET A 159 17.65 -16.01 -14.03
C MET A 159 17.21 -14.63 -14.51
N ALA A 160 16.59 -14.54 -15.70
CA ALA A 160 16.01 -13.30 -16.20
C ALA A 160 14.91 -12.76 -15.27
N ALA A 161 14.03 -13.64 -14.78
CA ALA A 161 13.00 -13.27 -13.80
C ALA A 161 13.59 -12.69 -12.50
N ARG A 162 14.70 -13.25 -12.00
CA ARG A 162 15.39 -12.67 -10.82
C ARG A 162 15.91 -11.26 -11.12
N GLN A 163 16.51 -11.07 -12.28
CA GLN A 163 17.00 -9.74 -12.69
C GLN A 163 15.84 -8.75 -12.89
N ALA A 164 14.72 -9.19 -13.45
CA ALA A 164 13.50 -8.38 -13.61
C ALA A 164 12.90 -7.96 -12.26
N ARG A 165 12.90 -8.87 -11.28
CA ARG A 165 12.50 -8.59 -9.89
C ARG A 165 13.38 -7.51 -9.27
N GLU A 166 14.71 -7.61 -9.42
CA GLU A 166 15.65 -6.60 -8.91
C GLU A 166 15.46 -5.24 -9.60
N GLY A 167 15.15 -5.24 -10.89
CA GLY A 167 14.85 -4.04 -11.68
C GLY A 167 13.43 -3.48 -11.50
N GLY A 168 12.55 -4.17 -10.77
CA GLY A 168 11.16 -3.75 -10.55
C GLY A 168 10.25 -3.78 -11.80
N SER A 169 10.57 -4.58 -12.82
CA SER A 169 9.74 -4.68 -14.04
C SER A 169 8.73 -5.83 -13.91
N LEU A 170 7.47 -5.51 -13.63
CA LEU A 170 6.40 -6.50 -13.46
C LEU A 170 6.15 -7.31 -14.74
N ASP A 171 6.04 -6.65 -15.89
CA ASP A 171 5.75 -7.32 -17.16
C ASP A 171 6.82 -8.35 -17.54
N LEU A 172 8.09 -7.96 -17.46
CA LEU A 172 9.19 -8.86 -17.76
C LEU A 172 9.27 -10.01 -16.75
N LEU A 173 9.02 -9.73 -15.47
CA LEU A 173 8.97 -10.76 -14.44
C LEU A 173 7.88 -11.78 -14.74
N LEU A 174 6.66 -11.33 -15.06
CA LEU A 174 5.53 -12.21 -15.40
C LEU A 174 5.82 -13.04 -16.65
N ASP A 175 6.35 -12.42 -17.70
CA ASP A 175 6.69 -13.13 -18.94
C ASP A 175 7.78 -14.21 -18.71
N CYS A 176 8.83 -13.88 -17.96
CA CYS A 176 9.91 -14.84 -17.66
C CYS A 176 9.42 -15.98 -16.76
N VAL A 177 8.62 -15.68 -15.73
CA VAL A 177 8.07 -16.70 -14.83
C VAL A 177 7.08 -17.61 -15.57
N HIS A 178 6.22 -17.03 -16.42
CA HIS A 178 5.30 -17.79 -17.26
C HIS A 178 6.05 -18.80 -18.12
N VAL A 179 7.12 -18.38 -18.81
CA VAL A 179 7.91 -19.28 -19.64
C VAL A 179 8.62 -20.35 -18.83
N ALA A 180 9.20 -19.99 -17.68
CA ALA A 180 9.87 -20.96 -16.81
C ALA A 180 8.89 -22.05 -16.34
N LEU A 181 7.67 -21.68 -15.94
CA LEU A 181 6.62 -22.61 -15.53
C LEU A 181 6.04 -23.41 -16.69
N LEU A 182 6.01 -22.86 -17.90
CA LEU A 182 5.54 -23.56 -19.09
C LEU A 182 6.47 -24.73 -19.47
N LEU A 183 7.78 -24.54 -19.32
CA LEU A 183 8.81 -25.53 -19.71
C LEU A 183 9.20 -26.45 -18.56
N ALA A 184 9.13 -25.97 -17.32
CA ALA A 184 9.38 -26.74 -16.11
C ALA A 184 8.20 -26.57 -15.13
N PRO A 185 7.12 -27.35 -15.29
CA PRO A 185 5.88 -27.16 -14.53
C PRO A 185 6.00 -27.48 -13.03
N ARG A 186 7.14 -28.03 -12.58
CA ARG A 186 7.40 -28.27 -11.16
C ARG A 186 7.78 -26.97 -10.46
N LEU A 187 6.94 -26.55 -9.52
CA LEU A 187 7.18 -25.40 -8.66
C LEU A 187 8.34 -25.68 -7.70
N THR A 188 9.50 -25.10 -7.99
CA THR A 188 10.65 -25.07 -7.08
C THR A 188 10.52 -23.88 -6.11
N HIS A 189 11.24 -23.93 -4.98
CA HIS A 189 11.28 -22.79 -4.05
C HIS A 189 11.67 -21.46 -4.73
N GLY A 190 12.68 -21.50 -5.60
CA GLY A 190 13.13 -20.30 -6.30
C GLY A 190 12.12 -19.73 -7.29
N LEU A 191 11.34 -20.59 -7.97
CA LEU A 191 10.25 -20.13 -8.85
C LEU A 191 9.05 -19.63 -8.06
N SER A 192 8.71 -20.31 -6.96
CA SER A 192 7.66 -19.86 -6.04
C SER A 192 7.94 -18.45 -5.50
N ASP A 193 9.19 -18.15 -5.15
CA ASP A 193 9.59 -16.80 -4.70
C ASP A 193 9.40 -15.73 -5.77
N LEU A 194 9.62 -16.07 -7.03
CA LEU A 194 9.43 -15.16 -8.15
C LEU A 194 7.95 -14.94 -8.44
N VAL A 195 7.12 -15.99 -8.33
CA VAL A 195 5.65 -15.86 -8.42
C VAL A 195 5.14 -14.93 -7.33
N VAL A 196 5.55 -15.15 -6.07
CA VAL A 196 5.14 -14.29 -4.94
C VAL A 196 5.59 -12.85 -5.16
N ALA A 197 6.83 -12.64 -5.61
CA ALA A 197 7.31 -11.30 -5.93
C ALA A 197 6.48 -10.62 -7.04
N ALA A 198 6.06 -11.36 -8.06
CA ALA A 198 5.21 -10.84 -9.13
C ALA A 198 3.82 -10.44 -8.60
N VAL A 199 3.22 -11.27 -7.74
CA VAL A 199 1.93 -10.96 -7.09
C VAL A 199 2.02 -9.71 -6.23
N LEU A 200 3.08 -9.56 -5.42
CA LEU A 200 3.28 -8.39 -4.56
C LEU A 200 3.54 -7.11 -5.37
N LEU A 201 4.28 -7.20 -6.48
CA LEU A 201 4.45 -6.06 -7.39
C LEU A 201 3.14 -5.68 -8.07
N ALA A 202 2.35 -6.66 -8.51
CA ALA A 202 1.04 -6.42 -9.10
C ALA A 202 0.07 -5.75 -8.12
N GLU A 203 0.05 -6.18 -6.84
CA GLU A 203 -0.75 -5.53 -5.78
C GLU A 203 -0.34 -4.05 -5.60
N ARG A 204 0.96 -3.76 -5.60
CA ARG A 204 1.47 -2.38 -5.43
C ARG A 204 1.16 -1.48 -6.61
N GLU A 205 1.23 -2.00 -7.83
CA GLU A 205 0.98 -1.25 -9.05
C GLU A 205 -0.52 -1.14 -9.40
N GLY A 206 -1.37 -1.97 -8.79
CA GLY A 206 -2.78 -2.05 -9.17
C GLY A 206 -3.02 -2.82 -10.48
N SER A 207 -2.07 -3.68 -10.86
CA SER A 207 -2.02 -4.34 -12.17
C SER A 207 -2.61 -5.75 -12.13
N GLU A 208 -3.11 -6.22 -13.28
CA GLU A 208 -3.59 -7.59 -13.42
C GLU A 208 -2.45 -8.61 -13.50
N LEU A 209 -2.69 -9.82 -12.97
CA LEU A 209 -1.79 -10.96 -13.14
C LEU A 209 -2.10 -11.70 -14.45
N ARG A 210 -1.10 -11.75 -15.35
CA ARG A 210 -1.15 -12.46 -16.63
C ARG A 210 -0.19 -13.66 -16.65
N GLY A 211 -0.53 -14.68 -17.43
CA GLY A 211 0.33 -15.85 -17.67
C GLY A 211 0.46 -16.84 -16.52
N LEU A 212 -0.04 -16.54 -15.32
CA LEU A 212 0.04 -17.44 -14.17
C LEU A 212 -1.29 -18.15 -13.93
N LEU A 213 -1.23 -19.46 -13.69
CA LEU A 213 -2.41 -20.24 -13.31
C LEU A 213 -2.73 -20.03 -11.81
N PRO A 214 -4.01 -19.93 -11.43
CA PRO A 214 -4.39 -19.75 -10.02
C PRO A 214 -3.83 -20.84 -9.10
N GLU A 215 -3.73 -22.10 -9.57
CA GLU A 215 -3.13 -23.20 -8.82
C GLU A 215 -1.65 -22.94 -8.48
N GLN A 216 -0.91 -22.35 -9.42
CA GLN A 216 0.51 -22.04 -9.25
C GLN A 216 0.70 -20.86 -8.29
N VAL A 217 -0.19 -19.86 -8.37
CA VAL A 217 -0.19 -18.70 -7.49
C VAL A 217 -0.54 -19.12 -6.07
N GLU A 218 -1.63 -19.86 -5.88
CA GLU A 218 -2.08 -20.35 -4.58
C GLU A 218 -0.98 -21.19 -3.91
N ALA A 219 -0.42 -22.18 -4.62
CA ALA A 219 0.66 -23.02 -4.08
C ALA A 219 1.90 -22.19 -3.71
N SER A 220 2.24 -21.17 -4.51
CA SER A 220 3.39 -20.30 -4.22
C SER A 220 3.16 -19.44 -2.98
N LEU A 221 1.96 -18.89 -2.83
CA LEU A 221 1.57 -18.13 -1.64
C LEU A 221 1.58 -19.03 -0.39
N GLU A 222 1.07 -20.25 -0.47
CA GLU A 222 1.13 -21.22 0.63
C GLU A 222 2.57 -21.54 1.07
N MET A 223 3.48 -21.74 0.12
CA MET A 223 4.89 -21.97 0.40
C MET A 223 5.56 -20.75 1.07
N ALA A 224 5.17 -19.52 0.68
CA ALA A 224 5.62 -18.30 1.34
C ALA A 224 5.05 -18.16 2.77
N ILE A 225 3.77 -18.46 2.95
CA ILE A 225 3.09 -18.45 4.26
C ILE A 225 3.73 -19.46 5.22
N ALA A 226 4.12 -20.64 4.74
CA ALA A 226 4.83 -21.64 5.54
C ALA A 226 6.17 -21.11 6.08
N ARG A 227 6.79 -20.16 5.39
CA ARG A 227 8.04 -19.48 5.80
C ARG A 227 7.82 -18.23 6.64
N GLY A 228 6.57 -17.84 6.88
CA GLY A 228 6.21 -16.69 7.70
C GLY A 228 5.96 -15.39 6.93
N GLU A 229 5.84 -15.44 5.60
CA GLU A 229 5.55 -14.25 4.80
C GLU A 229 4.11 -13.76 5.03
N ARG A 230 3.98 -12.64 5.76
CA ARG A 230 2.71 -12.04 6.14
C ARG A 230 1.94 -11.44 4.96
N ASP A 231 2.64 -10.90 3.97
CA ASP A 231 2.01 -10.27 2.81
C ASP A 231 1.32 -11.32 1.94
N ALA A 232 1.96 -12.47 1.75
CA ALA A 232 1.37 -13.62 1.08
C ALA A 232 0.13 -14.15 1.85
N ALA A 233 0.18 -14.17 3.19
CA ALA A 233 -0.96 -14.56 4.01
C ALA A 233 -2.14 -13.59 3.83
N CYS A 234 -1.88 -12.28 3.78
CA CYS A 234 -2.91 -11.27 3.55
C CYS A 234 -3.57 -11.46 2.18
N LEU A 235 -2.77 -11.54 1.11
CA LEU A 235 -3.26 -11.70 -0.26
C LEU A 235 -4.08 -12.98 -0.47
N LEU A 236 -3.55 -14.13 -0.02
CA LEU A 236 -4.30 -15.38 -0.13
C LEU A 236 -5.54 -15.36 0.77
N GLY A 237 -5.43 -14.75 1.97
CA GLY A 237 -6.55 -14.55 2.88
C GLY A 237 -7.71 -13.79 2.23
N ARG A 238 -7.42 -12.65 1.61
CA ARG A 238 -8.38 -11.83 0.83
C ARG A 238 -9.00 -12.64 -0.30
N ALA A 239 -8.19 -13.33 -1.09
CA ALA A 239 -8.65 -14.13 -2.22
C ALA A 239 -9.64 -15.24 -1.77
N LEU A 240 -9.29 -15.99 -0.73
CA LEU A 240 -10.15 -17.04 -0.18
C LEU A 240 -11.46 -16.51 0.42
N CYS A 241 -11.43 -15.27 0.90
CA CYS A 241 -12.59 -14.52 1.38
C CYS A 241 -13.42 -13.85 0.27
N GLY A 242 -12.93 -13.85 -0.98
CA GLY A 242 -13.58 -13.17 -2.10
C GLY A 242 -13.41 -11.65 -2.09
N ILE A 243 -12.46 -11.12 -1.33
CA ILE A 243 -12.15 -9.69 -1.25
C ILE A 243 -11.20 -9.33 -2.40
N ALA A 244 -11.67 -8.51 -3.33
CA ALA A 244 -10.81 -7.95 -4.38
C ALA A 244 -10.00 -6.77 -3.83
N HIS A 245 -8.72 -6.67 -4.19
CA HIS A 245 -7.85 -5.59 -3.74
C HIS A 245 -6.87 -5.20 -4.84
N SER A 246 -6.70 -3.89 -5.06
CA SER A 246 -5.68 -3.31 -5.95
C SER A 246 -5.57 -4.00 -7.32
N GLY A 247 -6.69 -4.16 -8.03
CA GLY A 247 -6.72 -4.78 -9.36
C GLY A 247 -6.58 -6.31 -9.39
N LEU A 248 -6.28 -6.95 -8.26
CA LEU A 248 -6.18 -8.40 -8.16
C LEU A 248 -7.54 -9.03 -7.85
N ALA A 249 -8.09 -9.71 -8.86
CA ALA A 249 -9.30 -10.50 -8.69
C ALA A 249 -9.00 -11.77 -7.85
N PRO A 250 -9.87 -12.13 -6.88
CA PRO A 250 -9.70 -13.33 -6.05
C PRO A 250 -9.42 -14.62 -6.84
N ALA A 251 -10.11 -14.79 -7.97
CA ALA A 251 -9.99 -15.96 -8.85
C ALA A 251 -8.60 -16.09 -9.53
N ARG A 252 -7.76 -15.05 -9.49
CA ARG A 252 -6.38 -15.11 -9.97
C ARG A 252 -5.39 -15.63 -8.93
N LEU A 253 -5.75 -15.53 -7.65
CA LEU A 253 -4.88 -15.84 -6.52
C LEU A 253 -5.22 -17.18 -5.85
N ALA A 254 -6.49 -17.60 -5.93
CA ALA A 254 -6.98 -18.83 -5.34
C ALA A 254 -7.90 -19.59 -6.30
N THR A 255 -7.81 -20.92 -6.24
CA THR A 255 -8.60 -21.86 -7.05
C THR A 255 -10.06 -21.94 -6.62
N GLY A 256 -10.34 -21.58 -5.37
CA GLY A 256 -11.68 -21.57 -4.81
C GLY A 256 -11.79 -20.69 -3.58
N SER A 257 -13.02 -20.44 -3.12
CA SER A 257 -13.25 -19.71 -1.87
C SER A 257 -13.19 -20.65 -0.67
N ASN A 258 -12.57 -20.19 0.41
CA ASN A 258 -12.58 -20.90 1.69
C ASN A 258 -12.53 -19.87 2.82
N MET A 259 -13.71 -19.47 3.28
CA MET A 259 -13.85 -18.36 4.22
C MET A 259 -13.12 -18.58 5.54
N ARG A 260 -13.17 -19.80 6.09
CA ARG A 260 -12.52 -20.12 7.37
C ARG A 260 -11.00 -20.06 7.26
N LYS A 261 -10.44 -20.63 6.18
CA LYS A 261 -9.00 -20.54 5.89
C LYS A 261 -8.60 -19.10 5.61
N GLY A 262 -9.40 -18.36 4.85
CA GLY A 262 -9.16 -16.96 4.50
C GLY A 262 -9.05 -16.06 5.74
N VAL A 263 -10.05 -16.11 6.62
CA VAL A 263 -10.04 -15.37 7.89
C VAL A 263 -8.85 -15.76 8.78
N ALA A 264 -8.50 -17.04 8.87
CA ALA A 264 -7.35 -17.48 9.65
C ALA A 264 -6.02 -16.92 9.10
N LEU A 265 -5.89 -16.85 7.77
CA LEU A 265 -4.72 -16.24 7.11
C LEU A 265 -4.68 -14.72 7.30
N LEU A 266 -5.83 -14.05 7.20
CA LEU A 266 -5.94 -12.62 7.49
C LEU A 266 -5.56 -12.30 8.93
N LEU A 267 -6.01 -13.10 9.90
CA LEU A 267 -5.62 -12.96 11.30
C LEU A 267 -4.12 -13.12 11.49
N ARG A 268 -3.52 -14.15 10.87
CA ARG A 268 -2.07 -14.36 10.89
C ARG A 268 -1.30 -13.20 10.26
N ALA A 269 -1.81 -12.63 9.17
CA ALA A 269 -1.21 -11.46 8.54
C ALA A 269 -1.29 -10.23 9.46
N ALA A 270 -2.45 -9.99 10.06
CA ALA A 270 -2.72 -8.89 10.96
C ALA A 270 -1.84 -8.94 12.21
N ASP A 271 -1.74 -10.11 12.86
CA ASP A 271 -0.81 -10.36 13.97
C ASP A 271 0.66 -10.24 13.54
N GLY A 272 0.95 -10.55 12.27
CA GLY A 272 2.25 -10.35 11.65
C GLY A 272 2.59 -8.88 11.34
N GLY A 273 1.69 -7.92 11.59
CA GLY A 273 1.88 -6.49 11.35
C GLY A 273 1.44 -6.00 9.97
N ARG A 274 0.53 -6.72 9.29
CA ARG A 274 -0.22 -6.19 8.15
C ARG A 274 -1.52 -5.55 8.64
N ASP A 275 -1.42 -4.27 8.99
CA ASP A 275 -2.49 -3.56 9.70
C ASP A 275 -3.81 -3.51 8.91
N ASP A 276 -3.74 -3.39 7.59
CA ASP A 276 -4.89 -3.38 6.68
C ASP A 276 -5.79 -4.61 6.82
N ALA A 277 -5.22 -5.77 7.20
CA ALA A 277 -5.99 -7.00 7.40
C ALA A 277 -6.99 -6.92 8.58
N TRP A 278 -6.81 -6.01 9.54
CA TRP A 278 -7.76 -5.84 10.66
C TRP A 278 -9.13 -5.34 10.18
N LEU A 279 -9.15 -4.44 9.18
CA LEU A 279 -10.42 -3.96 8.59
C LEU A 279 -11.09 -5.04 7.75
N ASP A 280 -10.31 -5.85 7.02
CA ASP A 280 -10.83 -7.01 6.28
C ASP A 280 -11.51 -7.99 7.25
N LEU A 281 -10.85 -8.33 8.37
CA LEU A 281 -11.42 -9.18 9.41
C LEU A 281 -12.72 -8.62 10.00
N TYR A 282 -12.76 -7.30 10.27
CA TYR A 282 -13.99 -6.65 10.70
C TYR A 282 -15.12 -6.81 9.67
N ALA A 283 -14.84 -6.56 8.38
CA ALA A 283 -15.84 -6.71 7.32
C ALA A 283 -16.38 -8.14 7.25
N MET A 284 -15.50 -9.14 7.33
CA MET A 284 -15.90 -10.55 7.27
C MET A 284 -16.75 -10.99 8.46
N HIS A 285 -16.39 -10.54 9.68
CA HIS A 285 -17.12 -10.94 10.88
C HIS A 285 -18.38 -10.11 11.14
N SER A 286 -18.49 -8.90 10.60
CA SER A 286 -19.67 -8.03 10.78
C SER A 286 -20.83 -8.37 9.84
N ASP A 287 -20.58 -9.02 8.69
CA ASP A 287 -21.64 -9.44 7.79
C ASP A 287 -22.33 -10.72 8.28
N HIS A 288 -23.53 -10.58 8.80
CA HIS A 288 -24.39 -11.67 9.30
C HIS A 288 -24.74 -12.74 8.24
N ARG A 289 -24.56 -12.45 6.95
CA ARG A 289 -24.81 -13.40 5.85
C ARG A 289 -23.68 -14.40 5.66
N LEU A 290 -22.49 -14.13 6.23
CA LEU A 290 -21.31 -14.96 6.06
C LEU A 290 -21.22 -16.02 7.17
N SER A 291 -20.73 -17.21 6.80
CA SER A 291 -20.60 -18.35 7.73
C SER A 291 -19.58 -18.14 8.86
N VAL A 292 -18.73 -17.11 8.74
CA VAL A 292 -17.75 -16.70 9.74
C VAL A 292 -18.25 -15.54 10.61
N SER A 293 -19.48 -15.05 10.43
CA SER A 293 -19.98 -13.89 11.18
C SER A 293 -19.86 -14.09 12.68
N ASN A 294 -19.29 -13.10 13.37
CA ASN A 294 -19.18 -13.07 14.81
C ASN A 294 -19.10 -11.61 15.28
N PRO A 295 -20.21 -11.04 15.81
CA PRO A 295 -20.24 -9.63 16.22
C PRO A 295 -19.22 -9.25 17.31
N GLN A 296 -18.88 -10.19 18.20
CA GLN A 296 -17.90 -9.94 19.27
C GLN A 296 -16.49 -9.80 18.69
N LEU A 297 -16.12 -10.72 17.78
CA LEU A 297 -14.84 -10.64 17.07
C LEU A 297 -14.78 -9.43 16.13
N ALA A 298 -15.88 -9.12 15.43
CA ALA A 298 -15.95 -7.93 14.59
C ALA A 298 -15.64 -6.66 15.39
N ARG A 299 -16.26 -6.50 16.57
CA ARG A 299 -15.97 -5.36 17.45
C ARG A 299 -14.50 -5.32 17.87
N PHE A 300 -13.94 -6.46 18.27
CA PHE A 300 -12.53 -6.55 18.65
C PHE A 300 -11.59 -6.13 17.50
N PHE A 301 -11.83 -6.62 16.28
CA PHE A 301 -11.03 -6.26 15.10
C PHE A 301 -11.17 -4.78 14.72
N LEU A 302 -12.38 -4.23 14.85
CA LEU A 302 -12.62 -2.80 14.62
C LEU A 302 -11.87 -1.93 15.61
N GLU A 303 -11.89 -2.28 16.89
CA GLU A 303 -11.15 -1.57 17.94
C GLU A 303 -9.64 -1.64 17.67
N LYS A 304 -9.11 -2.81 17.29
CA LYS A 304 -7.70 -2.97 16.90
C LYS A 304 -7.33 -2.07 15.71
N ALA A 305 -8.09 -2.13 14.62
CA ALA A 305 -7.84 -1.29 13.44
C ALA A 305 -7.88 0.21 13.77
N ALA A 306 -8.83 0.65 14.60
CA ALA A 306 -8.97 2.04 15.02
C ALA A 306 -7.79 2.51 15.89
N THR A 307 -7.30 1.65 16.80
CA THR A 307 -6.12 1.93 17.63
C THR A 307 -4.82 2.03 16.81
N LEU A 308 -4.75 1.32 15.69
CA LEU A 308 -3.63 1.41 14.73
C LEU A 308 -3.72 2.65 13.81
N GLY A 309 -4.73 3.50 13.99
CA GLY A 309 -4.82 4.76 13.27
C GLY A 309 -5.63 4.72 11.98
N GLN A 310 -6.22 3.59 11.60
CA GLN A 310 -6.92 3.48 10.31
C GLN A 310 -8.18 4.35 10.29
N ALA A 311 -8.21 5.35 9.40
CA ALA A 311 -9.27 6.37 9.35
C ALA A 311 -10.68 5.75 9.25
N GLU A 312 -10.87 4.76 8.37
CA GLU A 312 -12.15 4.06 8.22
C GLU A 312 -12.57 3.33 9.51
N ALA A 313 -11.64 2.66 10.19
CA ALA A 313 -11.93 1.98 11.45
C ALA A 313 -12.31 2.97 12.55
N GLN A 314 -11.57 4.07 12.68
CA GLN A 314 -11.87 5.15 13.62
C GLN A 314 -13.24 5.76 13.36
N ARG A 315 -13.58 6.02 12.08
CA ARG A 315 -14.91 6.47 11.68
C ARG A 315 -15.99 5.50 12.13
N LYS A 316 -15.89 4.21 11.76
CA LYS A 316 -16.92 3.22 12.06
C LYS A 316 -17.06 2.99 13.57
N LEU A 317 -15.95 2.92 14.30
CA LEU A 317 -15.96 2.79 15.75
C LEU A 317 -16.62 4.00 16.41
N GLY A 318 -16.24 5.21 16.00
CA GLY A 318 -16.84 6.44 16.49
C GLY A 318 -18.33 6.53 16.18
N ALA A 319 -18.76 6.16 14.98
CA ALA A 319 -20.17 6.16 14.59
C ALA A 319 -21.02 5.16 15.40
N LEU A 320 -20.53 3.92 15.58
CA LEU A 320 -21.19 2.88 16.36
C LEU A 320 -21.25 3.25 17.85
N ALA A 321 -20.13 3.75 18.40
CA ALA A 321 -20.05 4.19 19.79
C ALA A 321 -20.99 5.38 20.05
N LEU A 322 -21.01 6.37 19.15
CA LEU A 322 -21.87 7.54 19.29
C LEU A 322 -23.35 7.17 19.20
N ARG A 323 -23.73 6.26 18.29
CA ARG A 323 -25.10 5.74 18.21
C ARG A 323 -25.54 5.06 19.51
N ALA A 324 -24.63 4.33 20.16
CA ALA A 324 -24.91 3.59 21.40
C ALA A 324 -24.79 4.46 22.68
N ALA A 325 -24.19 5.65 22.59
CA ALA A 325 -23.90 6.49 23.74
C ALA A 325 -25.18 6.94 24.46
N THR A 326 -25.24 6.65 25.75
CA THR A 326 -26.32 7.08 26.67
C THR A 326 -25.85 8.13 27.67
N THR A 327 -24.54 8.28 27.80
CA THR A 327 -23.89 9.26 28.67
C THR A 327 -23.05 10.26 27.86
N LEU A 328 -22.75 11.40 28.48
CA LEU A 328 -21.87 12.40 27.89
C LEU A 328 -20.46 11.84 27.66
N ALA A 329 -19.90 11.12 28.63
CA ALA A 329 -18.54 10.58 28.55
C ALA A 329 -18.38 9.62 27.35
N GLU A 330 -19.36 8.75 27.11
CA GLU A 330 -19.40 7.88 25.93
C GLU A 330 -19.45 8.69 24.62
N SER A 331 -20.24 9.78 24.61
CA SER A 331 -20.33 10.67 23.45
C SER A 331 -19.01 11.38 23.18
N GLU A 332 -18.33 11.89 24.21
CA GLU A 332 -17.01 12.53 24.08
C GLU A 332 -15.97 11.55 23.52
N GLN A 333 -15.95 10.30 24.00
CA GLN A 333 -15.05 9.26 23.49
C GLN A 333 -15.32 8.97 22.00
N ALA A 334 -16.60 8.84 21.63
CA ALA A 334 -17.00 8.57 20.24
C ALA A 334 -16.66 9.73 19.29
N ILE A 335 -16.86 10.97 19.73
CA ILE A 335 -16.46 12.17 19.00
C ILE A 335 -14.94 12.23 18.85
N GLY A 336 -14.18 11.81 19.85
CA GLY A 336 -12.72 11.69 19.76
C GLY A 336 -12.26 10.81 18.59
N TRP A 337 -12.89 9.64 18.42
CA TRP A 337 -12.61 8.75 17.29
C TRP A 337 -13.00 9.37 15.94
N LEU A 338 -14.18 9.98 15.85
CA LEU A 338 -14.62 10.66 14.64
C LEU A 338 -13.70 11.84 14.26
N HIS A 339 -13.22 12.58 15.26
CA HIS A 339 -12.26 13.67 15.05
C HIS A 339 -10.90 13.17 14.57
N ALA A 340 -10.42 12.04 15.09
CA ALA A 340 -9.19 11.41 14.61
C ALA A 340 -9.30 10.96 13.13
N ALA A 341 -10.43 10.39 12.73
CA ALA A 341 -10.70 10.04 11.35
C ALA A 341 -10.82 11.30 10.46
N ALA A 342 -11.53 12.32 10.92
CA ALA A 342 -11.70 13.58 10.19
C ALA A 342 -10.39 14.35 9.96
N ALA A 343 -9.41 14.20 10.88
CA ALA A 343 -8.07 14.76 10.74
C ALA A 343 -7.21 14.07 9.66
N GLN A 344 -7.64 12.89 9.19
CA GLN A 344 -7.07 12.17 8.05
C GLN A 344 -7.91 12.36 6.77
N ASP A 345 -8.67 13.45 6.70
CA ASP A 345 -9.55 13.81 5.57
C ASP A 345 -10.70 12.82 5.28
N ASP A 346 -11.12 12.02 6.27
CA ASP A 346 -12.31 11.18 6.12
C ASP A 346 -13.58 12.04 6.04
N ALA A 347 -14.11 12.21 4.83
CA ALA A 347 -15.28 13.03 4.53
C ALA A 347 -16.58 12.52 5.19
N HIS A 348 -16.67 11.22 5.51
CA HIS A 348 -17.84 10.67 6.21
C HIS A 348 -17.78 11.00 7.70
N ALA A 349 -16.59 10.91 8.32
CA ALA A 349 -16.38 11.34 9.70
C ALA A 349 -16.64 12.85 9.86
N GLN A 350 -16.15 13.69 8.95
CA GLN A 350 -16.44 15.12 8.92
C GLN A 350 -17.94 15.43 8.86
N ARG A 351 -18.69 14.72 8.00
CA ARG A 351 -20.16 14.84 7.90
C ARG A 351 -20.88 14.43 9.19
N LEU A 352 -20.39 13.39 9.88
CA LEU A 352 -20.95 13.00 11.19
C LEU A 352 -20.68 14.06 12.26
N LEU A 353 -19.46 14.60 12.32
CA LEU A 353 -19.14 15.69 13.25
C LEU A 353 -19.98 16.94 12.99
N GLN A 354 -20.17 17.31 11.72
CA GLN A 354 -21.03 18.44 11.34
C GLN A 354 -22.48 18.25 11.82
N SER A 355 -22.99 17.02 11.83
CA SER A 355 -24.34 16.73 12.32
C SER A 355 -24.54 16.96 13.84
N LEU A 356 -23.47 17.20 14.59
CA LEU A 356 -23.50 17.53 16.03
C LEU A 356 -23.42 19.04 16.30
N VAL A 357 -23.21 19.85 15.26
CA VAL A 357 -23.10 21.30 15.35
C VAL A 357 -24.37 21.92 14.80
N LEU A 358 -24.93 22.90 15.53
CA LEU A 358 -26.11 23.60 15.05
C LEU A 358 -25.74 24.55 13.91
N PRO A 359 -26.58 24.66 12.86
CA PRO A 359 -26.37 25.68 11.85
C PRO A 359 -26.56 27.07 12.47
N VAL A 360 -25.68 28.00 12.12
CA VAL A 360 -25.81 29.42 12.43
C VAL A 360 -26.12 30.15 11.14
N ALA A 361 -27.11 31.05 11.18
CA ALA A 361 -27.51 31.80 10.01
C ALA A 361 -26.55 32.98 9.73
N GLY A 362 -26.78 33.62 8.59
CA GLY A 362 -26.08 34.83 8.19
C GLY A 362 -24.69 34.61 7.61
N ASP A 363 -24.20 35.66 6.97
CA ASP A 363 -22.94 35.68 6.25
C ASP A 363 -21.72 35.73 7.21
N GLU A 364 -20.73 34.86 6.96
CA GLU A 364 -19.51 34.77 7.77
C GLU A 364 -18.67 36.05 7.71
N ALA A 365 -18.61 36.71 6.55
CA ALA A 365 -17.79 37.92 6.41
C ALA A 365 -18.36 39.08 7.25
N THR A 366 -19.68 39.25 7.21
CA THR A 366 -20.43 40.22 8.01
C THR A 366 -20.25 39.95 9.50
N ALA A 367 -20.43 38.70 9.93
CA ALA A 367 -20.25 38.32 11.32
C ALA A 367 -18.81 38.55 11.80
N ARG A 368 -17.82 38.20 10.98
CA ARG A 368 -16.40 38.40 11.30
C ARG A 368 -16.06 39.89 11.44
N SER A 369 -16.56 40.74 10.55
CA SER A 369 -16.39 42.19 10.63
C SER A 369 -16.98 42.76 11.93
N ALA A 370 -18.20 42.35 12.28
CA ALA A 370 -18.86 42.76 13.51
C ALA A 370 -18.12 42.29 14.77
N ILE A 371 -17.60 41.05 14.79
CA ILE A 371 -16.78 40.54 15.89
C ILE A 371 -15.50 41.37 16.05
N GLU A 372 -14.86 41.79 14.95
CA GLU A 372 -13.64 42.58 15.02
C GLU A 372 -13.89 44.00 15.53
N GLN A 373 -14.99 44.63 15.11
CA GLN A 373 -15.43 45.91 15.67
C GLN A 373 -15.73 45.79 17.17
N LEU A 374 -16.40 44.70 17.58
CA LEU A 374 -16.69 44.45 19.00
C LEU A 374 -15.44 44.22 19.81
N ARG A 375 -14.44 43.52 19.27
CA ARG A 375 -13.18 43.18 19.96
C ARG A 375 -12.48 44.40 20.55
N GLN A 376 -12.60 45.57 19.92
CA GLN A 376 -12.00 46.82 20.40
C GLN A 376 -12.70 47.39 21.65
N SER A 377 -14.00 47.14 21.81
CA SER A 377 -14.80 47.70 22.90
C SER A 377 -15.19 46.69 23.99
N ASP A 378 -15.36 45.42 23.61
CA ASP A 378 -15.69 44.30 24.49
C ASP A 378 -15.03 43.00 23.96
N PRO A 379 -13.75 42.75 24.34
CA PRO A 379 -13.04 41.54 23.94
C PRO A 379 -13.72 40.25 24.41
N TRP A 380 -14.40 40.28 25.56
CA TRP A 380 -15.07 39.12 26.14
C TRP A 380 -16.27 38.69 25.29
N LEU A 381 -17.12 39.66 24.95
CA LEU A 381 -18.25 39.40 24.07
C LEU A 381 -17.75 38.95 22.69
N ALA A 382 -16.72 39.58 22.13
CA ALA A 382 -16.15 39.18 20.85
C ALA A 382 -15.66 37.71 20.85
N MET A 383 -15.00 37.25 21.92
CA MET A 383 -14.63 35.83 22.08
C MET A 383 -15.84 34.92 22.14
N ARG A 384 -16.87 35.28 22.91
CA ARG A 384 -18.10 34.48 23.00
C ARG A 384 -18.84 34.37 21.67
N LEU A 385 -18.92 35.46 20.90
CA LEU A 385 -19.54 35.45 19.57
C LEU A 385 -18.72 34.65 18.56
N THR A 386 -17.39 34.69 18.66
CA THR A 386 -16.51 33.84 17.84
C THR A 386 -16.81 32.37 18.10
N LEU A 387 -16.82 31.95 19.38
CA LEU A 387 -17.14 30.57 19.76
C LEU A 387 -18.59 30.20 19.42
N ALA A 388 -19.52 31.15 19.52
CA ALA A 388 -20.92 30.89 19.19
C ALA A 388 -21.09 30.48 17.73
N ARG A 389 -20.37 31.14 16.82
CA ARG A 389 -20.35 30.77 15.39
C ARG A 389 -19.58 29.49 15.15
N ASP A 390 -18.35 29.40 15.65
CA ASP A 390 -17.46 28.25 15.40
C ASP A 390 -18.06 26.92 15.87
N PHE A 391 -18.87 26.93 16.93
CA PHE A 391 -19.44 25.74 17.55
C PHE A 391 -20.97 25.69 17.47
N GLY A 392 -21.64 26.59 16.74
CA GLY A 392 -23.11 26.58 16.66
C GLY A 392 -23.77 26.58 18.04
N LEU A 393 -23.43 27.56 18.86
CA LEU A 393 -23.96 27.66 20.23
C LEU A 393 -25.25 28.48 20.22
N THR A 394 -26.22 28.05 21.02
CA THR A 394 -27.36 28.92 21.34
C THR A 394 -26.89 30.12 22.17
N LYS A 395 -27.67 31.21 22.19
CA LYS A 395 -27.36 32.39 23.00
C LYS A 395 -27.06 32.06 24.46
N LEU A 396 -27.86 31.17 25.05
CA LEU A 396 -27.67 30.74 26.43
C LEU A 396 -26.32 30.03 26.61
N GLU A 397 -26.01 29.06 25.74
CA GLU A 397 -24.75 28.32 25.78
C GLU A 397 -23.57 29.25 25.59
N ALA A 398 -23.58 30.10 24.56
CA ALA A 398 -22.52 31.06 24.24
C ALA A 398 -22.22 32.04 25.38
N LEU A 399 -23.26 32.50 26.10
CA LEU A 399 -23.11 33.42 27.23
C LEU A 399 -22.79 32.73 28.56
N SER A 400 -22.96 31.41 28.66
CA SER A 400 -22.74 30.66 29.90
C SER A 400 -21.50 29.78 29.88
N VAL A 401 -21.06 29.33 28.71
CA VAL A 401 -19.95 28.38 28.56
C VAL A 401 -18.67 28.99 29.11
N ASP A 402 -17.89 28.13 29.76
CA ASP A 402 -16.53 28.44 30.16
C ASP A 402 -15.58 27.72 29.18
N PRO A 403 -14.93 28.45 28.25
CA PRO A 403 -14.05 27.85 27.27
C PRO A 403 -12.80 27.21 27.88
N ALA A 404 -12.36 27.66 29.06
CA ALA A 404 -11.20 27.10 29.75
C ALA A 404 -11.52 25.70 30.28
N GLU A 405 -12.64 25.55 30.98
CA GLU A 405 -13.08 24.26 31.53
C GLU A 405 -13.58 23.29 30.44
N GLY A 406 -14.28 23.85 29.45
CA GLY A 406 -14.91 23.09 28.38
C GLY A 406 -13.96 22.61 27.28
N ARG A 407 -12.71 23.08 27.23
CA ARG A 407 -11.79 22.74 26.13
C ARG A 407 -11.47 21.23 26.11
N ARG A 408 -11.53 20.65 24.92
CA ARG A 408 -11.13 19.26 24.64
C ARG A 408 -10.27 19.21 23.38
N PRO A 409 -9.45 18.17 23.17
CA PRO A 409 -8.66 18.02 21.95
C PRO A 409 -9.50 17.98 20.65
N TRP A 410 -10.74 17.47 20.73
CA TRP A 410 -11.66 17.32 19.60
C TRP A 410 -12.65 18.50 19.45
N GLY A 411 -12.71 19.43 20.41
CA GLY A 411 -13.72 20.52 20.39
C GLY A 411 -14.04 21.10 21.77
N LEU A 412 -15.30 21.53 21.93
CA LEU A 412 -15.81 22.23 23.10
C LEU A 412 -16.88 21.39 23.82
N LEU A 413 -16.69 21.18 25.12
CA LEU A 413 -17.73 20.72 26.03
C LEU A 413 -18.49 21.92 26.58
N VAL A 414 -19.77 22.03 26.23
CA VAL A 414 -20.68 22.96 26.89
C VAL A 414 -21.11 22.32 28.21
N GLY A 415 -20.58 22.84 29.33
CA GLY A 415 -20.86 22.36 30.67
C GLY A 415 -22.30 22.58 31.12
N ARG A 416 -22.63 22.04 32.30
CA ARG A 416 -23.95 22.24 32.90
C ARG A 416 -24.15 23.72 33.24
N ASN A 417 -25.22 24.35 32.77
CA ASN A 417 -25.49 25.75 33.10
C ASN A 417 -25.99 25.88 34.56
N PRO A 418 -25.24 26.53 35.47
CA PRO A 418 -25.60 26.61 36.88
C PRO A 418 -26.76 27.58 37.16
N PHE A 419 -27.08 28.46 36.23
CA PHE A 419 -28.12 29.49 36.39
C PHE A 419 -29.51 29.01 35.94
N ILE A 420 -29.62 27.79 35.39
CA ILE A 420 -30.88 27.23 34.89
C ILE A 420 -31.26 26.02 35.74
N THR A 421 -32.41 26.10 36.41
CA THR A 421 -32.95 25.01 37.25
C THR A 421 -33.50 23.85 36.42
N GLN A 422 -34.01 24.11 35.22
CA GLN A 422 -34.56 23.08 34.34
C GLN A 422 -33.45 22.18 33.80
N ALA A 423 -33.41 20.93 34.28
CA ALA A 423 -32.39 19.94 33.94
C ALA A 423 -32.15 19.81 32.43
N ARG A 424 -33.24 19.74 31.63
CA ARG A 424 -33.15 19.60 30.16
C ARG A 424 -32.49 20.78 29.45
N LEU A 425 -32.68 22.01 29.94
CA LEU A 425 -32.05 23.19 29.33
C LEU A 425 -30.61 23.36 29.83
N SER A 426 -30.36 23.02 31.10
CA SER A 426 -29.03 23.12 31.71
C SER A 426 -28.07 21.99 31.32
N ALA A 427 -28.54 20.92 30.69
CA ALA A 427 -27.74 19.71 30.49
C ALA A 427 -26.54 19.95 29.54
N PRO A 428 -25.38 19.34 29.84
CA PRO A 428 -24.18 19.52 29.04
C PRO A 428 -24.31 18.85 27.66
N ARG A 429 -23.50 19.30 26.70
CA ARG A 429 -23.32 18.61 25.41
C ARG A 429 -21.91 18.81 24.85
N ALA A 430 -21.44 17.81 24.14
CA ALA A 430 -20.18 17.84 23.41
C ALA A 430 -20.38 18.43 22.01
N VAL A 431 -19.51 19.35 21.60
CA VAL A 431 -19.60 20.05 20.32
C VAL A 431 -18.24 20.02 19.61
N PRO A 432 -18.10 19.28 18.50
CA PRO A 432 -16.80 19.12 17.85
C PRO A 432 -16.34 20.39 17.13
N ALA A 433 -15.03 20.58 17.05
CA ALA A 433 -14.45 21.57 16.15
C ALA A 433 -14.51 21.03 14.71
N LEU A 434 -15.18 21.75 13.81
CA LEU A 434 -15.29 21.33 12.41
C LEU A 434 -14.12 21.80 11.54
N THR A 435 -13.37 22.79 12.01
CA THR A 435 -12.23 23.37 11.28
C THR A 435 -11.04 23.59 12.20
N ALA A 436 -9.84 23.59 11.63
CA ALA A 436 -8.63 23.96 12.37
C ALA A 436 -8.73 25.39 12.95
N GLN A 437 -9.41 26.30 12.26
CA GLN A 437 -9.62 27.67 12.73
C GLN A 437 -10.49 27.71 13.99
N ALA A 438 -11.58 26.93 14.05
CA ALA A 438 -12.43 26.81 15.23
C ALA A 438 -11.65 26.27 16.45
N ALA A 439 -10.81 25.25 16.23
CA ALA A 439 -9.96 24.71 17.29
C ALA A 439 -8.93 25.74 17.80
N GLN A 440 -8.33 26.54 16.91
CA GLN A 440 -7.42 27.63 17.28
C GLN A 440 -8.14 28.75 18.05
N ASN A 441 -9.33 29.13 17.60
CA ASN A 441 -10.15 30.14 18.27
C ASN A 441 -10.55 29.69 19.68
N LEU A 442 -10.93 28.41 19.84
CA LEU A 442 -11.18 27.81 21.15
C LEU A 442 -9.94 27.85 22.05
N ALA A 443 -8.76 27.51 21.53
CA ALA A 443 -7.52 27.57 22.29
C ALA A 443 -7.22 29.01 22.77
N ARG A 444 -7.37 30.01 21.90
CA ARG A 444 -7.19 31.43 22.25
C ARG A 444 -8.19 31.88 23.31
N ALA A 445 -9.47 31.50 23.14
CA ALA A 445 -10.50 31.84 24.11
C ALA A 445 -10.23 31.17 25.48
N ALA A 446 -9.88 29.88 25.51
CA ALA A 446 -9.53 29.19 26.74
C ALA A 446 -8.39 29.91 27.49
N SER A 447 -7.28 30.23 26.81
CA SER A 447 -6.17 30.95 27.43
C SER A 447 -6.56 32.35 27.92
N PHE A 448 -7.37 33.09 27.16
CA PHE A 448 -7.86 34.40 27.57
C PHE A 448 -8.71 34.32 28.85
N PHE A 449 -9.59 33.32 28.93
CA PHE A 449 -10.44 33.11 30.10
C PHE A 449 -9.66 32.60 31.32
N GLU A 450 -8.67 31.72 31.13
CA GLU A 450 -7.79 31.25 32.22
C GLU A 450 -6.97 32.38 32.85
N GLN A 451 -6.34 33.22 32.04
CA GLN A 451 -5.56 34.36 32.52
C GLN A 451 -6.42 35.31 33.36
N SER A 452 -7.66 35.50 32.91
CA SER A 452 -8.62 36.40 33.56
C SER A 452 -9.27 35.83 34.82
N ARG A 453 -9.01 34.57 35.21
CA ARG A 453 -9.47 34.01 36.50
C ARG A 453 -8.59 34.43 37.68
N GLY A 454 -7.32 34.77 37.42
CA GLY A 454 -6.37 35.22 38.44
C GLY A 454 -6.58 36.68 38.84
N ASP A 455 -6.97 37.51 37.88
CA ASP A 455 -7.44 38.88 38.12
C ASP A 455 -8.90 38.80 38.55
N SER A 456 -9.24 39.30 39.74
CA SER A 456 -10.59 39.26 40.33
C SER A 456 -11.73 39.09 39.31
N ASN A 457 -12.59 38.07 39.49
CA ASN A 457 -13.81 37.69 38.72
C ASN A 457 -14.79 38.83 38.32
N ALA A 458 -14.44 40.09 38.57
CA ALA A 458 -15.24 41.29 38.49
C ALA A 458 -15.67 41.69 37.06
N PHE A 459 -14.90 41.37 36.01
CA PHE A 459 -15.16 42.01 34.70
C PHE A 459 -16.25 41.33 33.87
N GLU A 460 -16.46 40.01 34.00
CA GLU A 460 -17.50 39.34 33.21
C GLU A 460 -18.89 39.35 33.88
N GLY A 461 -18.94 39.26 35.22
CA GLY A 461 -20.18 39.24 35.97
C GLY A 461 -21.09 38.04 35.66
N ASP A 462 -22.31 38.07 36.20
CA ASP A 462 -23.28 37.00 36.04
C ASP A 462 -23.88 36.94 34.62
N LEU A 463 -24.67 35.88 34.34
CA LEU A 463 -25.35 35.70 33.05
C LEU A 463 -26.25 36.91 32.69
N ARG A 464 -26.86 37.56 33.69
CA ARG A 464 -27.71 38.73 33.48
C ARG A 464 -26.90 39.92 32.97
N ARG A 465 -25.77 40.24 33.61
CA ARG A 465 -24.85 41.30 33.17
C ARG A 465 -24.31 41.02 31.77
N ARG A 466 -23.90 39.78 31.48
CA ARG A 466 -23.47 39.35 30.14
C ARG A 466 -24.55 39.59 29.08
N SER A 467 -25.80 39.23 29.38
CA SER A 467 -26.93 39.41 28.47
C SER A 467 -27.25 40.88 28.21
N VAL A 468 -27.18 41.74 29.24
CA VAL A 468 -27.40 43.19 29.09
C VAL A 468 -26.30 43.83 28.25
N ARG A 469 -25.03 43.44 28.46
CA ARG A 469 -23.90 43.92 27.66
C ARG A 469 -24.04 43.54 26.19
N GLN A 470 -24.37 42.28 25.91
CA GLN A 470 -24.63 41.81 24.55
C GLN A 470 -25.74 42.63 23.88
N ARG A 471 -26.89 42.81 24.54
CA ARG A 471 -28.02 43.57 23.97
C ARG A 471 -27.64 45.02 23.62
N ARG A 472 -27.00 45.73 24.54
CA ARG A 472 -26.55 47.12 24.31
C ARG A 472 -25.54 47.21 23.17
N ALA A 473 -24.62 46.26 23.08
CA ALA A 473 -23.63 46.21 22.02
C ALA A 473 -24.28 45.97 20.65
N PHE A 474 -25.30 45.11 20.59
CA PHE A 474 -26.04 44.80 19.36
C PHE A 474 -26.92 45.97 18.92
N GLU A 475 -27.63 46.61 19.85
CA GLU A 475 -28.40 47.83 19.58
C GLU A 475 -27.52 48.95 19.01
N ARG A 476 -26.33 49.17 19.60
CA ARG A 476 -25.38 50.19 19.16
C ARG A 476 -24.82 49.94 17.76
N LEU A 477 -24.59 48.68 17.40
CA LEU A 477 -23.97 48.30 16.13
C LEU A 477 -24.99 47.82 15.08
N GLY A 478 -26.29 47.82 15.39
CA GLY A 478 -27.34 47.34 14.49
C GLY A 478 -27.24 45.85 14.15
N LEU A 479 -26.79 45.01 15.10
CA LEU A 479 -26.54 43.58 14.87
C LEU A 479 -27.77 42.72 15.21
N SER A 480 -28.03 41.70 14.38
CA SER A 480 -29.04 40.66 14.66
C SER A 480 -28.46 39.51 15.48
N GLU A 481 -29.29 38.88 16.33
CA GLU A 481 -28.89 37.70 17.13
C GLU A 481 -28.66 36.45 16.27
N ASP A 482 -29.44 36.28 15.20
CA ASP A 482 -29.35 35.14 14.28
C ASP A 482 -28.02 35.10 13.52
N LEU A 483 -27.32 36.25 13.46
CA LEU A 483 -25.97 36.36 12.89
C LEU A 483 -24.90 35.72 13.79
N PHE A 484 -25.21 35.32 15.02
CA PHE A 484 -24.17 34.74 15.90
C PHE A 484 -24.62 33.51 16.65
N PHE A 485 -25.91 33.41 16.97
CA PHE A 485 -26.43 32.35 17.80
C PHE A 485 -27.28 31.40 16.97
N ALA A 486 -27.10 30.11 17.24
CA ALA A 486 -27.99 29.10 16.69
C ALA A 486 -29.34 29.13 17.41
N GLU A 487 -30.41 28.89 16.65
CA GLU A 487 -31.73 28.59 17.20
C GLU A 487 -31.91 27.07 17.32
N ALA A 488 -32.31 26.61 18.50
CA ALA A 488 -32.59 25.20 18.73
C ALA A 488 -33.69 25.01 19.77
N SER A 489 -34.61 24.10 19.49
CA SER A 489 -35.59 23.65 20.47
C SER A 489 -34.92 22.76 21.53
N SER A 490 -35.57 22.65 22.70
CA SER A 490 -35.10 21.75 23.77
C SER A 490 -35.02 20.29 23.30
N THR A 491 -35.92 19.86 22.41
CA THR A 491 -35.90 18.52 21.81
C THR A 491 -34.75 18.34 20.82
N GLN A 492 -34.34 19.40 20.13
CA GLN A 492 -33.17 19.38 19.26
C GLN A 492 -31.87 19.29 20.05
N LEU A 493 -31.70 20.09 21.10
CA LEU A 493 -30.54 20.00 21.98
C LEU A 493 -30.45 18.64 22.68
N GLU A 494 -31.59 18.08 23.11
CA GLU A 494 -31.63 16.74 23.69
C GLU A 494 -31.18 15.66 22.70
N SER A 495 -31.44 15.85 21.40
CA SER A 495 -31.02 14.89 20.39
C SER A 495 -29.51 14.76 20.24
N PHE A 496 -28.73 15.81 20.51
CA PHE A 496 -27.27 15.75 20.48
C PHE A 496 -26.64 15.13 21.72
N ARG A 497 -27.43 14.98 22.80
CA ARG A 497 -26.95 14.44 24.09
C ARG A 497 -27.14 12.94 24.22
N LEU A 498 -28.07 12.39 23.44
CA LEU A 498 -28.41 10.97 23.46
C LEU A 498 -28.14 10.38 22.08
N GLY A 499 -27.16 9.48 22.02
CA GLY A 499 -26.73 8.79 20.80
C GLY A 499 -27.86 8.23 19.95
N PRO A 500 -28.84 7.50 20.53
CA PRO A 500 -29.98 6.97 19.77
C PRO A 500 -30.86 8.05 19.12
N LYS A 501 -31.05 9.20 19.78
CA LYS A 501 -31.82 10.33 19.25
C LYS A 501 -31.06 11.06 18.14
N TRP A 502 -29.75 11.23 18.30
CA TRP A 502 -28.86 11.75 17.27
C TRP A 502 -28.90 10.83 16.04
N ALA A 503 -28.69 9.53 16.22
CA ALA A 503 -28.64 8.55 15.13
C ALA A 503 -29.94 8.51 14.31
N PHE A 504 -31.10 8.70 14.96
CA PHE A 504 -32.38 8.80 14.26
C PHE A 504 -32.43 10.01 13.31
N ARG A 505 -31.88 11.16 13.72
CA ARG A 505 -31.82 12.38 12.89
C ARG A 505 -30.71 12.33 11.84
N ALA A 506 -29.57 11.77 12.20
CA ALA A 506 -28.40 11.60 11.35
C ALA A 506 -28.42 10.28 10.56
N LYS A 507 -29.59 9.70 10.31
CA LYS A 507 -29.74 8.36 9.72
C LYS A 507 -28.94 8.19 8.41
N LYS A 508 -29.12 9.11 7.46
CA LYS A 508 -28.44 9.06 6.15
C LYS A 508 -26.91 9.17 6.27
N PRO A 509 -26.33 10.20 6.92
CA PRO A 509 -24.87 10.26 7.07
C PRO A 509 -24.31 9.09 7.89
N LEU A 510 -25.06 8.57 8.86
CA LEU A 510 -24.68 7.39 9.65
C LEU A 510 -24.64 6.11 8.80
N GLU A 511 -25.65 5.85 7.97
CA GLU A 511 -25.65 4.71 7.05
C GLU A 511 -24.46 4.78 6.07
N LEU A 512 -24.21 5.96 5.49
CA LEU A 512 -23.06 6.19 4.63
C LEU A 512 -21.73 6.02 5.36
N ALA A 513 -21.65 6.41 6.63
CA ALA A 513 -20.45 6.25 7.45
C ALA A 513 -20.27 4.85 8.02
N LEU A 514 -21.22 3.93 7.84
CA LEU A 514 -21.06 2.53 8.22
C LEU A 514 -20.91 1.60 7.01
N ALA A 515 -21.30 2.06 5.82
CA ALA A 515 -21.09 1.36 4.56
C ALA A 515 -19.61 1.00 4.34
N SER A 516 -19.41 -0.15 3.70
CA SER A 516 -18.13 -0.68 3.21
C SER A 516 -17.62 0.08 2.00
#